data_AF-A0A7X7M6B9-F1
#
_entry.id   AF-A0A7X7M6B9-F1
#
_cell.length_a   1.000
_cell.length_b   1.000
_cell.length_c   1.000
_cell.angle_alpha   90.00
_cell.angle_beta   90.00
_cell.angle_gamma   90.00
#
_symmetry.space_group_name_H-M   'P 1'
#
loop_
_entity.id
_entity.type
_entity.pdbx_description
1 polymer ?
#
loop_
_entity_poly.entity_id
_entity_poly.type
_entity_poly.pdbx_seq_one_letter_code
_entity_poly.pdbx_strand_id
1 'polypeptide(L)' 'MMKVKCIMCGKDVEITKLHKDYKKLAANPHAAFVCESCALIVSRQASRGNILEKK' A
#
# COMPACT_ATOMS: atom_id res chain seq x y z
N MET A 1 8.48 2.90 -16.03
CA MET A 1 8.48 1.95 -14.89
C MET A 1 9.23 2.65 -13.78
N MET A 2 8.73 2.62 -12.55
CA MET A 2 9.42 3.22 -11.39
C MET A 2 9.54 2.19 -10.28
N LYS A 3 10.61 2.26 -9.50
CA LYS A 3 10.78 1.44 -8.31
C LYS A 3 10.41 2.28 -7.09
N VAL A 4 9.54 1.73 -6.25
CA VAL A 4 9.04 2.41 -5.05
C VAL A 4 9.12 1.45 -3.88
N LYS A 5 9.51 1.98 -2.72
CA LYS A 5 9.70 1.20 -1.50
C LYS A 5 8.43 1.20 -0.67
N CYS A 6 7.97 0.01 -0.25
CA CYS A 6 6.85 -0.11 0.67
C CYS A 6 7.23 0.44 2.05
N ILE A 7 6.42 1.32 2.63
CA ILE A 7 6.67 1.88 3.96
C ILE A 7 6.47 0.84 5.09
N MET A 8 5.64 -0.18 4.85
CA MET A 8 5.30 -1.19 5.86
C MET A 8 6.36 -2.29 5.99
N CYS A 9 6.82 -2.82 4.86
CA CYS A 9 7.77 -3.95 4.84
C CYS A 9 9.13 -3.61 4.24
N GLY A 10 9.31 -2.38 3.73
CA GLY A 10 10.56 -1.96 3.11
C GLY A 10 10.87 -2.59 1.76
N LYS A 11 9.96 -3.40 1.18
CA LYS A 11 10.19 -4.09 -0.08
C LYS A 11 10.10 -3.13 -1.27
N ASP A 12 11.06 -3.21 -2.18
CA ASP A 12 11.01 -2.51 -3.46
C ASP A 12 10.01 -3.18 -4.39
N VAL A 13 9.08 -2.38 -4.91
CA VAL A 13 8.04 -2.80 -5.84
C VAL A 13 8.16 -1.98 -7.11
N GLU A 14 8.12 -2.67 -8.24
CA GLU A 14 8.12 -2.00 -9.54
C GLU A 14 6.69 -1.64 -9.95
N ILE A 15 6.46 -0.36 -10.19
CA ILE A 15 5.17 0.19 -10.53
C ILE A 15 5.19 0.68 -11.99
N THR A 16 4.23 0.18 -12.76
CA THR A 16 4.04 0.55 -14.16
C THR A 16 3.06 1.71 -14.30
N LYS A 17 3.04 2.37 -15.47
CA LYS A 17 2.15 3.51 -15.76
C LYS A 17 0.65 3.20 -15.62
N LEU A 18 0.30 1.92 -15.68
CA LEU A 18 -1.06 1.40 -15.57
C LEU A 18 -1.49 1.19 -14.12
N HIS A 19 -0.56 1.24 -13.17
CA HIS A 19 -0.87 1.04 -11.77
C HIS A 19 -1.64 2.25 -11.21
N LYS A 20 -2.68 2.00 -10.42
CA LYS A 20 -3.55 3.04 -9.83
C LYS A 20 -2.76 4.11 -9.06
N ASP A 21 -1.72 3.67 -8.34
CA ASP A 21 -0.86 4.54 -7.53
C ASP A 21 0.24 5.23 -8.34
N TYR A 22 0.41 4.90 -9.63
CA TYR A 22 1.46 5.48 -10.46
C TYR A 22 1.35 7.00 -10.55
N LYS A 23 0.15 7.53 -10.80
CA LYS A 23 -0.06 8.99 -10.87
C LYS A 23 0.28 9.69 -9.55
N LYS A 24 -0.09 9.10 -8.41
CA LYS A 24 0.18 9.67 -7.08
C LYS A 24 1.68 9.69 -6.78
N LEU A 25 2.37 8.58 -7.04
CA LEU A 25 3.79 8.44 -6.77
C LEU A 25 4.66 9.19 -7.78
N ALA A 26 4.20 9.33 -9.03
CA ALA A 26 4.85 10.17 -10.03
C ALA A 26 4.71 11.66 -9.69
N ALA A 27 3.60 12.09 -9.10
CA ALA A 27 3.42 13.45 -8.61
C ALA A 27 4.21 13.71 -7.31
N ASN A 28 4.31 12.71 -6.43
CA ASN A 28 5.02 12.79 -5.16
C ASN A 28 5.82 11.50 -4.90
N PRO A 29 7.13 11.46 -5.20
CA PRO A 29 7.95 10.26 -5.01
C PRO A 29 8.12 9.86 -3.54
N HIS A 30 7.83 10.76 -2.61
CA HIS A 30 7.85 10.50 -1.17
C HIS A 30 6.46 10.14 -0.61
N ALA A 31 5.45 9.98 -1.46
CA ALA A 31 4.12 9.58 -1.00
C ALA A 31 4.18 8.19 -0.36
N ALA A 32 3.42 8.01 0.73
CA ALA A 32 3.33 6.73 1.41
C ALA A 32 2.78 5.66 0.45
N PHE A 33 3.60 4.65 0.17
CA PHE A 33 3.21 3.50 -0.64
C PHE A 33 3.16 2.25 0.22
N VAL A 34 2.06 1.50 0.10
CA VAL A 34 1.87 0.21 0.74
C VAL A 34 1.74 -0.84 -0.36
N CYS A 35 2.60 -1.85 -0.33
CA CYS A 35 2.53 -2.94 -1.29
C CYS A 35 1.26 -3.77 -1.09
N GLU A 36 0.86 -4.51 -2.13
CA GLU A 36 -0.38 -5.30 -2.12
C GLU A 36 -0.45 -6.29 -0.94
N SER A 37 0.66 -6.95 -0.62
CA SER A 37 0.70 -7.89 0.53
C SER A 37 0.43 -7.19 1.86
N CYS A 38 1.05 -6.03 2.09
CA CYS A 38 0.82 -5.24 3.30
C CYS A 38 -0.59 -4.64 3.31
N ALA A 39 -1.10 -4.21 2.16
CA ALA A 39 -2.46 -3.72 2.03
C ALA A 39 -3.48 -4.81 2.38
N LEU A 40 -3.27 -6.05 1.91
CA LEU A 40 -4.10 -7.21 2.27
C LEU A 40 -4.04 -7.52 3.77
N ILE A 41 -2.87 -7.44 4.39
CA ILE A 41 -2.70 -7.64 5.83
C ILE A 41 -3.46 -6.56 6.61
N VAL A 42 -3.31 -5.29 6.24
CA VAL A 42 -4.00 -4.16 6.87
C VAL A 42 -5.51 -4.27 6.69
N SER A 43 -5.98 -4.57 5.47
CA SER A 43 -7.40 -4.81 5.20
C SER A 43 -7.94 -5.96 6.03
N ARG A 44 -7.22 -7.09 6.14
CA ARG A 44 -7.63 -8.22 6.96
C ARG A 44 -7.69 -7.89 8.45
N GLN A 45 -6.73 -7.10 8.94
CA GLN A 45 -6.71 -6.63 10.33
C GLN A 45 -7.85 -5.64 10.60
N ALA A 46 -8.10 -4.68 9.71
CA ALA A 46 -9.20 -3.75 9.82
C ALA A 46 -10.56 -4.48 9.86
N SER A 47 -10.76 -5.47 8.97
CA SER A 47 -11.97 -6.30 8.98
C SER A 47 -12.14 -7.11 10.26
N ARG A 48 -11.04 -7.52 10.92
CA ARG A 48 -11.08 -8.24 12.21
C ARG A 48 -11.23 -7.32 13.41
N GLY A 49 -10.64 -6.12 13.36
CA GLY A 49 -10.79 -5.09 14.40
C GLY A 49 -12.23 -4.56 14.47
N ASN A 50 -12.92 -4.51 13.34
CA ASN A 50 -14.33 -4.11 13.27
C ASN A 50 -15.31 -5.12 13.92
N ILE A 51 -14.81 -6.29 14.37
CA ILE A 51 -15.55 -7.27 15.17
C ILE A 51 -15.45 -6.99 16.68
N LEU A 52 -14.46 -6.21 17.13
CA LEU A 52 -14.26 -5.89 18.55
C LEU A 52 -14.99 -4.62 19.00
N GLU A 53 -15.48 -3.79 18.10
CA GLU A 53 -16.29 -2.59 18.44
C GLU A 53 -17.81 -2.88 18.49
N LYS A 54 -18.21 -4.15 18.37
CA LYS A 54 -19.59 -4.60 18.57
C LYS A 54 -19.72 -5.58 19.74
N LYS A 55 -19.18 -5.24 20.91
CA LYS A 55 -19.54 -5.93 22.14
C LYS A 55 -19.91 -4.97 23.24
#